data_AF-F2R0S7-F1
#
_entry.id   AF-F2R0S7-F1
#
_cell.length_a   1.000
_cell.length_b   1.000
_cell.length_c   1.000
_cell.angle_alpha   90.00
_cell.angle_beta   90.00
_cell.angle_gamma   90.00
#
_symmetry.space_group_name_H-M   'P 1'
#
loop_
_entity.id
_entity.type
_entity.pdbx_description
1 polymer ?
#
loop_
_entity_poly.entity_id
_entity_poly.type
_entity_poly.pdbx_seq_one_letter_code
_entity_poly.pdbx_strand_id
1 'polypeptide(L)'
;MTSLGVSLVEALTAESKRAAAADSGIRGADWRHAVVATVGSDGTVTTTDGIIARRMEPYVGAKAGDVVVITVSQAGGWACWGRFASGSGSAWIPYTPTYAASGGGAALGNGLLDAEYTLDGDECRGRISFVAGSTTTFGSGGLRWGLPVTAASLPSANMFWAGSAMCSDAGLAYYSGICRISSGTNYVVGISPTTATGSAATEWRATTPFTWANGDYASFGFTYKIA
;
A
#
# COMPACT_ATOMS: atom_id res chain seq x y z
N MET A 1 49.21 25.05 -40.03
CA MET A 1 48.02 25.60 -39.33
C MET A 1 48.52 26.25 -38.06
N THR A 2 48.41 27.57 -37.92
CA THR A 2 48.98 28.34 -36.81
C THR A 2 48.27 27.99 -35.50
N SER A 3 48.96 28.09 -34.36
CA SER A 3 48.42 27.77 -33.02
C SER A 3 47.09 28.47 -32.70
N LEU A 4 46.86 29.64 -33.29
CA LEU A 4 45.60 30.39 -33.23
C LEU A 4 44.42 29.67 -33.88
N GLY A 5 44.64 28.98 -35.01
CA GLY A 5 43.59 28.22 -35.69
C GLY A 5 43.12 27.01 -34.89
N VAL A 6 44.04 26.35 -34.19
CA VAL A 6 43.72 25.23 -33.28
C VAL A 6 42.92 25.73 -32.07
N SER A 7 43.35 26.83 -31.46
CA SER A 7 42.67 27.44 -30.31
C SER A 7 41.24 27.91 -30.62
N LEU A 8 40.99 28.47 -31.81
CA LEU A 8 39.64 28.90 -32.21
C LEU A 8 38.71 27.69 -32.40
N VAL A 9 39.19 26.62 -33.02
CA VAL A 9 38.39 25.40 -33.24
C VAL A 9 38.04 24.74 -31.90
N GLU A 10 38.98 24.71 -30.96
CA GLU A 10 38.76 24.21 -29.60
C GLU A 10 37.73 25.07 -28.85
N ALA A 11 37.84 26.40 -28.93
CA ALA A 11 36.89 27.32 -28.31
C ALA A 11 35.48 27.18 -28.91
N LEU A 12 35.37 27.09 -30.23
CA LEU A 12 34.09 26.88 -30.91
C LEU A 12 33.47 25.53 -30.55
N THR A 13 34.29 24.50 -30.43
CA THR A 13 33.84 23.16 -30.01
C THR A 13 33.36 23.17 -28.57
N ALA A 14 34.08 23.85 -27.67
CA ALA A 14 33.69 24.00 -26.27
C ALA A 14 32.38 24.79 -26.14
N GLU A 15 32.21 25.85 -26.92
CA GLU A 15 31.00 26.66 -26.91
C GLU A 15 29.80 25.92 -27.48
N SER A 16 29.96 25.24 -28.62
CA SER A 16 28.90 24.39 -29.19
C SER A 16 28.46 23.29 -28.21
N LYS A 17 29.40 22.70 -27.45
CA LYS A 17 29.07 21.73 -26.38
C LYS A 17 28.31 22.37 -25.23
N ARG A 18 28.68 23.59 -24.81
CA ARG A 18 27.95 24.33 -23.75
C ARG A 18 26.54 24.72 -24.19
N ALA A 19 26.40 25.24 -25.40
CA ALA A 19 25.11 25.59 -25.98
C ALA A 19 24.20 24.35 -26.14
N ALA A 20 24.74 23.25 -26.67
CA ALA A 20 24.02 21.98 -26.78
C ALA A 20 23.60 21.40 -25.42
N ALA A 21 24.40 21.59 -24.37
CA ALA A 21 24.05 21.16 -23.03
C ALA A 21 22.98 22.05 -22.37
N ALA A 22 22.86 23.31 -22.79
CA ALA A 22 21.86 24.25 -22.27
C ALA A 22 20.51 24.16 -23.01
N ASP A 23 20.52 23.78 -24.29
CA ASP A 23 19.32 23.66 -25.12
C ASP A 23 18.64 22.28 -24.94
N SER A 24 17.37 22.27 -24.52
CA SER A 24 16.59 21.03 -24.41
C SER A 24 16.26 20.39 -25.76
N GLY A 25 16.13 21.19 -26.84
CA GLY A 25 15.85 20.69 -28.19
C GLY A 25 17.01 19.90 -28.81
N ILE A 26 18.25 20.08 -28.32
CA ILE A 26 19.46 19.41 -28.83
C ILE A 26 19.76 18.11 -28.07
N ARG A 27 19.29 17.95 -26.83
CA ARG A 27 19.69 16.85 -25.93
C ARG A 27 19.11 15.48 -26.28
N GLY A 28 18.10 15.41 -27.16
CA GLY A 28 17.54 14.14 -27.66
C GLY A 28 16.82 13.27 -26.62
N ALA A 29 16.87 13.64 -25.33
CA ALA A 29 16.13 13.01 -24.24
C ALA A 29 15.77 14.06 -23.16
N ASP A 30 14.50 14.45 -23.11
CA ASP A 30 13.94 15.35 -22.08
C ASP A 30 13.62 14.61 -20.76
N TRP A 31 14.09 13.37 -20.61
CA TRP A 31 13.85 12.54 -19.42
C TRP A 31 15.10 12.42 -18.55
N ARG A 32 14.92 12.48 -17.23
CA ARG A 32 15.98 12.27 -16.24
C ARG A 32 15.45 11.58 -15.00
N HIS A 33 16.36 11.01 -14.21
CA HIS A 33 16.02 10.47 -12.90
C HIS A 33 15.97 11.60 -11.86
N ALA A 34 15.09 11.47 -10.88
CA ALA A 34 15.02 12.37 -9.74
C ALA A 34 14.58 11.61 -8.49
N VAL A 35 14.83 12.18 -7.31
CA VAL A 35 14.34 11.65 -6.04
C VAL A 35 13.18 12.51 -5.57
N VAL A 36 12.07 11.90 -5.19
CA VAL A 36 10.91 12.60 -4.61
C VAL A 36 11.28 13.10 -3.21
N ALA A 37 11.17 14.40 -2.98
CA ALA A 37 11.32 15.02 -1.67
C ALA A 37 9.99 15.09 -0.93
N THR A 38 8.93 15.52 -1.60
CA THR A 38 7.57 15.63 -1.04
C THR A 38 6.51 15.26 -2.07
N VAL A 39 5.34 14.85 -1.58
CA VAL A 39 4.18 14.47 -2.40
C VAL A 39 3.05 15.45 -2.11
N GLY A 40 2.56 16.13 -3.15
CA GLY A 40 1.45 17.06 -3.05
C GLY A 40 0.11 16.32 -3.02
N SER A 41 -0.87 16.90 -2.32
CA SER A 41 -2.26 16.43 -2.33
C SER A 41 -2.97 16.69 -3.67
N ASP A 42 -2.35 17.43 -4.57
CA ASP A 42 -2.87 17.87 -5.87
C ASP A 42 -2.43 16.98 -7.05
N GLY A 43 -1.82 15.83 -6.77
CA GLY A 43 -1.30 14.95 -7.82
C GLY A 43 0.14 15.23 -8.23
N THR A 44 0.85 16.16 -7.58
CA THR A 44 2.25 16.46 -7.91
C THR A 44 3.25 15.78 -6.98
N VAL A 45 4.50 15.68 -7.43
CA VAL A 45 5.67 15.40 -6.60
C VAL A 45 6.66 16.54 -6.75
N THR A 46 7.30 16.93 -5.65
CA THR A 46 8.45 17.84 -5.67
C THR A 46 9.71 17.02 -5.51
N THR A 47 10.68 17.18 -6.42
CA THR A 47 11.96 16.49 -6.36
C THR A 47 12.93 17.19 -5.40
N THR A 48 14.00 16.50 -4.99
CA THR A 48 15.03 17.05 -4.09
C THR A 48 15.76 18.28 -4.63
N ASP A 49 15.75 18.48 -5.94
CA ASP A 49 16.28 19.67 -6.61
C ASP A 49 15.20 20.70 -6.98
N GLY A 50 14.00 20.57 -6.41
CA GLY A 50 12.96 21.60 -6.44
C GLY A 50 12.03 21.56 -7.67
N ILE A 51 12.10 20.53 -8.50
CA ILE A 51 11.19 20.40 -9.65
C ILE A 51 9.84 19.87 -9.17
N ILE A 52 8.78 20.59 -9.52
CA ILE A 52 7.40 20.16 -9.31
C ILE A 52 6.92 19.47 -10.58
N ALA A 53 6.67 18.16 -10.52
CA ALA A 53 6.20 17.36 -11.64
C ALA A 53 4.82 16.77 -11.35
N ARG A 54 3.92 16.80 -12.34
CA ARG A 54 2.62 16.15 -12.23
C ARG A 54 2.78 14.63 -12.37
N ARG A 55 2.25 13.86 -11.43
CA ARG A 55 2.27 12.40 -11.52
C ARG A 55 1.37 11.94 -12.67
N MET A 56 1.87 11.01 -13.46
CA MET A 56 1.03 10.22 -14.37
C MET A 56 0.10 9.34 -13.54
N GLU A 57 -1.11 9.09 -14.05
CA GLU A 57 -2.14 8.29 -13.38
C GLU A 57 -1.64 6.93 -12.81
N PRO A 58 -0.74 6.19 -13.49
CA PRO A 58 -0.21 4.93 -12.95
C PRO A 58 0.69 5.07 -11.71
N TYR A 59 1.20 6.27 -11.40
CA TYR A 59 2.10 6.46 -10.26
C TYR A 59 1.34 6.72 -8.96
N VAL A 60 0.64 5.69 -8.51
CA VAL A 60 -0.08 5.63 -7.25
C VAL A 60 0.87 5.43 -6.06
N GLY A 61 0.47 5.92 -4.88
CA GLY A 61 1.21 5.73 -3.63
C GLY A 61 2.60 6.36 -3.60
N ALA A 62 2.84 7.44 -4.36
CA ALA A 62 4.11 8.16 -4.35
C ALA A 62 4.52 8.51 -2.89
N LYS A 63 5.81 8.40 -2.60
CA LYS A 63 6.36 8.72 -1.29
C LYS A 63 7.71 9.44 -1.43
N ALA A 64 8.07 10.20 -0.39
CA ALA A 64 9.42 10.74 -0.29
C ALA A 64 10.45 9.60 -0.34
N GLY A 65 11.54 9.82 -1.08
CA GLY A 65 12.60 8.85 -1.31
C GLY A 65 12.43 7.97 -2.55
N ASP A 66 11.28 7.99 -3.24
CA ASP A 66 11.13 7.27 -4.52
C ASP A 66 12.11 7.83 -5.57
N VAL A 67 12.84 6.95 -6.25
CA VAL A 67 13.64 7.31 -7.44
C VAL A 67 12.73 7.18 -8.66
N VAL A 68 12.47 8.30 -9.33
CA VAL A 68 11.46 8.42 -10.40
C VAL A 68 12.08 8.88 -11.72
N VAL A 69 11.37 8.62 -12.82
CA VAL A 69 11.64 9.27 -14.10
C VAL A 69 10.73 10.49 -14.26
N ILE A 70 11.34 11.65 -14.47
CA ILE A 70 10.65 12.88 -14.84
C ILE A 70 11.00 13.26 -16.27
N THR A 71 10.04 13.85 -16.97
CA THR A 71 10.23 14.42 -18.31
C THR A 71 9.70 15.84 -18.36
N VAL A 72 10.30 16.68 -19.20
CA VAL A 72 9.83 18.04 -19.46
C VAL A 72 9.28 18.14 -20.88
N SER A 73 8.16 18.85 -21.06
CA SER A 73 7.66 19.19 -22.39
C SER A 73 8.41 20.40 -22.96
N GLN A 74 8.35 20.61 -24.28
CA GLN A 74 8.89 21.83 -24.90
C GLN A 74 8.21 23.12 -24.38
N ALA A 75 7.02 23.00 -23.78
CA ALA A 75 6.32 24.10 -23.12
C ALA A 75 6.74 24.30 -21.64
N GLY A 76 7.75 23.56 -21.14
CA GLY A 76 8.29 23.69 -19.78
C GLY A 76 7.53 22.94 -18.69
N GLY A 77 6.48 22.19 -19.05
CA GLY A 77 5.68 21.41 -18.10
C GLY A 77 6.36 20.09 -17.74
N TRP A 78 6.46 19.78 -16.44
CA TRP A 78 7.09 18.56 -15.95
C TRP A 78 6.05 17.47 -15.65
N ALA A 79 6.30 16.26 -16.16
CA ALA A 79 5.54 15.05 -15.87
C ALA A 79 6.43 14.01 -15.18
N CYS A 80 5.88 13.31 -14.19
CA CYS A 80 6.52 12.22 -13.48
C CYS A 80 5.89 10.89 -13.90
N TRP A 81 6.65 10.05 -14.60
CA TRP A 81 6.18 8.77 -15.12
C TRP A 81 5.93 7.74 -14.03
N GLY A 82 6.78 7.72 -13.00
CA GLY A 82 6.67 6.78 -11.90
C GLY A 82 8.02 6.41 -11.31
N ARG A 83 7.97 5.61 -10.24
CA ARG A 83 9.16 5.07 -9.57
C ARG A 83 9.80 3.96 -10.40
N PHE A 84 11.12 3.86 -10.38
CA PHE A 84 11.79 2.62 -10.80
C PHE A 84 11.35 1.46 -9.92
N ALA A 85 11.26 0.27 -10.51
CA ALA A 85 11.09 -0.94 -9.74
C ALA A 85 12.23 -1.06 -8.73
N SER A 86 11.91 -1.21 -7.45
CA SER A 86 12.89 -1.67 -6.46
C SER A 86 13.20 -3.11 -6.81
N GLY A 87 14.33 -3.36 -7.48
CA GLY A 87 14.67 -4.65 -8.09
C GLY A 87 14.34 -5.85 -7.19
N SER A 88 13.76 -6.89 -7.81
CA SER A 88 13.59 -8.27 -7.30
C SER A 88 13.05 -8.47 -5.88
N GLY A 89 12.44 -7.45 -5.26
CA GLY A 89 11.70 -7.59 -4.01
C GLY A 89 10.27 -7.99 -4.33
N SER A 90 9.74 -8.99 -3.64
CA SER A 90 8.32 -9.31 -3.63
C SER A 90 7.48 -8.02 -3.65
N ALA A 91 6.47 -7.93 -4.52
CA ALA A 91 5.51 -6.82 -4.51
C ALA A 91 4.74 -6.72 -3.18
N TRP A 92 4.88 -7.74 -2.33
CA TRP A 92 4.30 -7.81 -1.00
C TRP A 92 5.12 -7.02 0.02
N ILE A 93 4.46 -6.05 0.63
CA ILE A 93 4.95 -5.14 1.66
C ILE A 93 4.46 -5.68 3.02
N PRO A 94 5.36 -6.02 3.96
CA PRO A 94 4.96 -6.43 5.29
C PRO A 94 4.41 -5.24 6.09
N TYR A 95 3.43 -5.49 6.96
CA TYR A 95 2.90 -4.50 7.90
C TYR A 95 2.41 -5.18 9.17
N THR A 96 2.23 -4.40 10.24
CA THR A 96 1.67 -4.88 11.51
C THR A 96 0.22 -4.39 11.65
N PRO A 97 -0.79 -5.25 11.48
CA PRO A 97 -2.18 -4.90 11.71
C PRO A 97 -2.42 -4.49 13.17
N THR A 98 -3.39 -3.61 13.40
CA THR A 98 -3.96 -3.46 14.74
C THR A 98 -4.84 -4.67 15.07
N TYR A 99 -4.94 -5.04 16.34
CA TYR A 99 -5.89 -6.05 16.82
C TYR A 99 -6.80 -5.42 17.89
N ALA A 100 -8.10 -5.47 17.67
CA ALA A 100 -9.09 -4.84 18.54
C ALA A 100 -10.42 -5.61 18.53
N ALA A 101 -11.33 -5.23 19.43
CA ALA A 101 -12.73 -5.67 19.40
C ALA A 101 -13.65 -4.45 19.44
N SER A 102 -14.82 -4.54 18.81
CA SER A 102 -15.74 -3.40 18.67
C SER A 102 -16.25 -2.84 20.02
N GLY A 103 -16.33 -3.69 21.05
CA GLY A 103 -16.69 -3.31 22.41
C GLY A 103 -15.48 -3.08 23.33
N GLY A 104 -14.26 -3.08 22.79
CA GLY A 104 -13.02 -2.88 23.54
C GLY A 104 -12.53 -4.10 24.32
N GLY A 105 -11.39 -3.95 24.99
CA GLY A 105 -10.79 -4.96 25.87
C GLY A 105 -10.00 -6.08 25.19
N ALA A 106 -9.90 -6.06 23.86
CA ALA A 106 -9.03 -6.98 23.13
C ALA A 106 -7.58 -6.46 23.10
N ALA A 107 -6.62 -7.35 23.31
CA ALA A 107 -5.20 -7.06 23.28
C ALA A 107 -4.46 -8.29 22.77
N LEU A 108 -3.47 -8.08 21.89
CA LEU A 108 -2.72 -9.18 21.29
C LEU A 108 -1.90 -9.96 22.34
N GLY A 109 -1.37 -9.28 23.35
CA GLY A 109 -0.49 -9.91 24.35
C GLY A 109 0.74 -10.54 23.67
N ASN A 110 1.02 -11.79 24.01
CA ASN A 110 2.05 -12.63 23.40
C ASN A 110 1.58 -13.43 22.16
N GLY A 111 0.43 -13.09 21.59
CA GLY A 111 -0.02 -13.66 20.31
C GLY A 111 0.84 -13.22 19.14
N LEU A 112 0.76 -13.96 18.04
CA LEU A 112 1.44 -13.64 16.78
C LEU A 112 0.46 -12.98 15.81
N LEU A 113 0.94 -11.95 15.12
CA LEU A 113 0.18 -11.26 14.10
C LEU A 113 1.13 -10.89 12.96
N ASP A 114 0.91 -11.53 11.81
CA ASP A 114 1.73 -11.39 10.61
C ASP A 114 0.84 -10.99 9.43
N ALA A 115 1.30 -10.03 8.63
CA ALA A 115 0.53 -9.56 7.50
C ALA A 115 1.41 -8.93 6.41
N GLU A 116 0.93 -9.04 5.19
CA GLU A 116 1.54 -8.45 4.01
C GLU A 116 0.48 -8.07 2.99
N TYR A 117 0.79 -7.07 2.17
CA TYR A 117 -0.11 -6.58 1.13
C TYR A 117 0.66 -6.11 -0.10
N THR A 118 -0.02 -6.07 -1.25
CA THR A 118 0.47 -5.44 -2.47
C THR A 118 -0.56 -4.42 -2.95
N LEU A 119 -0.08 -3.39 -3.61
CA LEU A 119 -0.93 -2.39 -4.28
C LEU A 119 -0.81 -2.56 -5.79
N ASP A 120 -1.94 -2.48 -6.48
CA ASP A 120 -2.02 -2.38 -7.94
C ASP A 120 -3.04 -1.29 -8.29
N GLY A 121 -2.56 -0.11 -8.70
CA GLY A 121 -3.42 1.06 -8.88
C GLY A 121 -4.11 1.48 -7.57
N ASP A 122 -5.44 1.55 -7.60
CA ASP A 122 -6.29 1.83 -6.44
C ASP A 122 -6.77 0.55 -5.73
N GLU A 123 -6.25 -0.62 -6.09
CA GLU A 123 -6.56 -1.89 -5.45
C GLU A 123 -5.47 -2.29 -4.43
N CYS A 124 -5.91 -2.71 -3.25
CA CYS A 124 -5.09 -3.35 -2.24
C CYS A 124 -5.49 -4.82 -2.11
N ARG A 125 -4.50 -5.71 -2.25
CA ARG A 125 -4.64 -7.16 -2.01
C ARG A 125 -3.72 -7.56 -0.86
N GLY A 126 -4.25 -8.27 0.13
CA GLY A 126 -3.55 -8.56 1.37
C GLY A 126 -3.86 -9.93 1.96
N ARG A 127 -2.98 -10.37 2.87
CA ARG A 127 -3.28 -11.43 3.84
C ARG A 127 -3.00 -10.95 5.26
N ILE A 128 -3.72 -11.52 6.22
CA ILE A 128 -3.43 -11.41 7.65
C ILE A 128 -3.48 -12.82 8.24
N SER A 129 -2.53 -13.15 9.11
CA SER A 129 -2.47 -14.38 9.88
C SER A 129 -2.28 -14.04 11.35
N PHE A 130 -3.11 -14.65 12.20
CA PHE A 130 -3.18 -14.40 13.63
C PHE A 130 -3.10 -15.72 14.39
N VAL A 131 -2.34 -15.77 15.47
CA VAL A 131 -2.33 -16.87 16.44
C VAL A 131 -2.46 -16.27 17.83
N ALA A 132 -3.46 -16.73 18.58
CA ALA A 132 -3.65 -16.33 19.97
C ALA A 132 -2.57 -16.93 20.86
N GLY A 133 -1.98 -16.11 21.72
CA GLY A 133 -1.08 -16.54 22.78
C GLY A 133 -1.81 -16.65 24.13
N SER A 134 -1.10 -17.14 25.14
CA SER A 134 -1.65 -17.36 26.48
C SER A 134 -2.09 -16.08 27.21
N THR A 135 -1.66 -14.91 26.74
CA THR A 135 -2.03 -13.60 27.29
C THR A 135 -2.88 -12.76 26.33
N THR A 136 -3.28 -13.32 25.19
CA THR A 136 -4.19 -12.66 24.25
C THR A 136 -5.58 -12.53 24.88
N THR A 137 -6.16 -11.33 24.82
CA THR A 137 -7.54 -11.08 25.25
C THR A 137 -8.41 -10.75 24.04
N PHE A 138 -9.65 -11.28 24.02
CA PHE A 138 -10.57 -11.13 22.89
C PHE A 138 -11.60 -9.99 23.08
N GLY A 139 -11.65 -9.41 24.28
CA GLY A 139 -12.55 -8.29 24.58
C GLY A 139 -14.03 -8.64 24.39
N SER A 140 -14.83 -7.64 24.05
CA SER A 140 -16.26 -7.79 23.77
C SER A 140 -16.62 -7.27 22.37
N GLY A 141 -17.68 -7.82 21.78
CA GLY A 141 -18.11 -7.47 20.42
C GLY A 141 -17.32 -8.19 19.32
N GLY A 142 -17.37 -7.64 18.11
CA GLY A 142 -16.72 -8.22 16.93
C GLY A 142 -15.21 -7.96 16.91
N LEU A 143 -14.43 -9.02 16.68
CA LEU A 143 -12.98 -8.95 16.52
C LEU A 143 -12.62 -8.26 15.20
N ARG A 144 -11.59 -7.42 15.24
CA ARG A 144 -11.17 -6.55 14.15
C ARG A 144 -9.66 -6.60 13.97
N TRP A 145 -9.23 -6.75 12.73
CA TRP A 145 -7.82 -6.69 12.33
C TRP A 145 -7.60 -5.50 11.41
N GLY A 146 -6.58 -4.69 11.67
CA GLY A 146 -6.30 -3.46 10.93
C GLY A 146 -5.90 -3.71 9.48
N LEU A 147 -6.39 -2.89 8.57
CA LEU A 147 -5.98 -2.87 7.17
C LEU A 147 -4.72 -2.01 6.98
N PRO A 148 -3.90 -2.27 5.96
CA PRO A 148 -2.70 -1.47 5.68
C PRO A 148 -3.04 -0.05 5.19
N VAL A 149 -4.18 0.09 4.49
CA VAL A 149 -4.71 1.36 3.98
C VAL A 149 -6.23 1.37 4.19
N THR A 150 -6.80 2.52 4.53
CA THR A 150 -8.26 2.68 4.66
C THR A 150 -8.96 2.29 3.36
N ALA A 151 -10.04 1.51 3.46
CA ALA A 151 -10.86 1.15 2.32
C ALA A 151 -11.64 2.36 1.80
N ALA A 152 -11.89 2.41 0.50
CA ALA A 152 -12.64 3.48 -0.15
C ALA A 152 -14.04 3.65 0.47
N SER A 153 -14.71 4.76 0.21
CA SER A 153 -16.15 4.86 0.49
C SER A 153 -16.95 4.22 -0.65
N LEU A 154 -17.92 3.37 -0.31
CA LEU A 154 -18.90 2.83 -1.26
C LEU A 154 -20.17 3.69 -1.25
N PRO A 155 -21.01 3.60 -2.31
CA PRO A 155 -22.26 4.37 -2.39
C PRO A 155 -23.26 4.11 -1.25
N SER A 156 -23.08 3.03 -0.48
CA SER A 156 -23.94 2.69 0.66
C SER A 156 -23.12 2.02 1.76
N ALA A 157 -23.45 2.33 3.02
CA ALA A 157 -22.86 1.69 4.20
C ALA A 157 -23.19 0.19 4.31
N ASN A 158 -24.21 -0.29 3.59
CA ASN A 158 -24.59 -1.70 3.53
C ASN A 158 -23.80 -2.49 2.46
N MET A 159 -22.98 -1.80 1.66
CA MET A 159 -22.05 -2.45 0.74
C MET A 159 -20.70 -2.67 1.43
N PHE A 160 -20.01 -3.72 1.01
CA PHE A 160 -18.74 -4.14 1.59
C PHE A 160 -17.90 -4.89 0.56
N TRP A 161 -16.58 -4.91 0.75
CA TRP A 161 -15.70 -5.87 0.08
C TRP A 161 -15.73 -7.18 0.87
N ALA A 162 -15.67 -8.29 0.17
CA ALA A 162 -15.62 -9.62 0.74
C ALA A 162 -14.34 -10.34 0.30
N GLY A 163 -13.85 -11.24 1.15
CA GLY A 163 -12.71 -12.09 0.87
C GLY A 163 -12.83 -13.42 1.61
N SER A 164 -11.76 -14.21 1.57
CA SER A 164 -11.71 -15.49 2.27
C SER A 164 -11.28 -15.31 3.72
N ALA A 165 -11.85 -16.12 4.60
CA ALA A 165 -11.40 -16.23 5.99
C ALA A 165 -11.43 -17.68 6.44
N MET A 166 -10.57 -18.03 7.39
CA MET A 166 -10.63 -19.29 8.12
C MET A 166 -10.18 -19.06 9.55
N CYS A 167 -10.85 -19.68 10.52
CA CYS A 167 -10.34 -19.79 11.88
C CYS A 167 -10.34 -21.24 12.35
N SER A 168 -9.53 -21.53 13.36
CA SER A 168 -9.43 -22.86 13.95
C SER A 168 -9.38 -22.76 15.48
N ASP A 169 -10.20 -23.63 16.09
CA ASP A 169 -10.05 -24.03 17.48
C ASP A 169 -8.98 -25.13 17.49
N ALA A 170 -7.78 -24.77 17.95
CA ALA A 170 -6.56 -25.51 17.67
C ALA A 170 -6.64 -26.93 18.23
N GLY A 171 -6.60 -27.91 17.33
CA GLY A 171 -6.71 -29.34 17.68
C GLY A 171 -8.14 -29.86 17.80
N LEU A 172 -9.17 -29.02 17.58
CA LEU A 172 -10.58 -29.42 17.63
C LEU A 172 -11.28 -29.29 16.27
N ALA A 173 -11.27 -28.11 15.65
CA ALA A 173 -12.07 -27.87 14.45
C ALA A 173 -11.55 -26.73 13.57
N TYR A 174 -11.96 -26.76 12.30
CA TYR A 174 -11.75 -25.71 11.31
C TYR A 174 -13.08 -25.08 10.91
N TYR A 175 -13.10 -23.75 10.86
CA TYR A 175 -14.27 -22.95 10.51
C TYR A 175 -13.91 -22.08 9.30
N SER A 176 -14.28 -22.56 8.12
CA SER A 176 -14.23 -21.76 6.89
C SER A 176 -15.26 -20.64 6.96
N GLY A 177 -14.87 -19.45 6.49
CA GLY A 177 -15.74 -18.29 6.48
C GLY A 177 -15.39 -17.29 5.39
N ILE A 178 -16.02 -16.13 5.49
CA ILE A 178 -15.68 -14.96 4.66
C ILE A 178 -15.12 -13.87 5.55
N CYS A 179 -14.27 -13.02 4.99
CA CYS A 179 -13.92 -11.77 5.62
C CYS A 179 -14.76 -10.65 5.01
N ARG A 180 -15.06 -9.62 5.81
CA ARG A 180 -15.80 -8.44 5.38
C ARG A 180 -15.03 -7.18 5.71
N ILE A 181 -14.96 -6.26 4.76
CA ILE A 181 -14.44 -4.90 4.93
C ILE A 181 -15.59 -3.94 4.62
N SER A 182 -16.00 -3.13 5.60
CA SER A 182 -17.12 -2.19 5.42
C SER A 182 -16.65 -0.88 4.80
N SER A 183 -17.56 -0.20 4.08
CA SER A 183 -17.31 1.10 3.44
C SER A 183 -16.56 2.08 4.36
N GLY A 184 -15.44 2.64 3.88
CA GLY A 184 -14.68 3.69 4.58
C GLY A 184 -13.96 3.24 5.85
N THR A 185 -13.86 1.92 6.12
CA THR A 185 -13.21 1.41 7.34
C THR A 185 -11.74 1.08 7.11
N ASN A 186 -10.98 0.99 8.21
CA ASN A 186 -9.57 0.62 8.22
C ASN A 186 -9.33 -0.74 8.91
N TYR A 187 -10.34 -1.61 8.92
CA TYR A 187 -10.25 -2.94 9.52
C TYR A 187 -11.05 -3.97 8.72
N VAL A 188 -10.66 -5.24 8.86
CA VAL A 188 -11.39 -6.41 8.38
C VAL A 188 -11.97 -7.19 9.56
N VAL A 189 -13.14 -7.79 9.36
CA VAL A 189 -13.77 -8.72 10.31
C VAL A 189 -13.92 -10.10 9.66
N GLY A 190 -13.76 -11.15 10.45
CA GLY A 190 -14.19 -12.50 10.07
C GLY A 190 -15.68 -12.67 10.30
N ILE A 191 -16.37 -13.36 9.40
CA ILE A 191 -17.79 -13.68 9.52
C ILE A 191 -17.93 -15.19 9.70
N SER A 192 -18.59 -15.60 10.77
CA SER A 192 -19.00 -16.97 10.98
C SER A 192 -20.32 -17.24 10.25
N PRO A 193 -20.47 -18.36 9.51
CA PRO A 193 -21.75 -18.78 8.96
C PRO A 193 -22.75 -19.24 10.03
N THR A 194 -22.26 -19.62 11.21
CA THR A 194 -23.07 -20.12 12.32
C THR A 194 -22.70 -19.43 13.63
N THR A 195 -23.69 -19.04 14.41
CA THR A 195 -23.49 -18.75 15.84
C THR A 195 -23.44 -20.04 16.63
N ALA A 196 -22.94 -20.00 17.87
CA ALA A 196 -23.06 -21.11 18.81
C ALA A 196 -24.52 -21.54 19.09
N THR A 197 -25.53 -20.74 18.68
CA THR A 197 -26.96 -20.96 18.95
C THR A 197 -27.83 -21.06 17.68
N GLY A 198 -27.27 -21.00 16.46
CA GLY A 198 -28.06 -21.11 15.22
C GLY A 198 -27.50 -20.41 13.97
N SER A 199 -28.28 -20.46 12.88
CA SER A 199 -27.92 -20.21 11.47
C SER A 199 -27.90 -18.74 10.99
N ALA A 200 -27.60 -17.77 11.87
CA ALA A 200 -27.42 -16.38 11.45
C ALA A 200 -25.93 -16.05 11.33
N ALA A 201 -25.51 -15.52 10.18
CA ALA A 201 -24.14 -15.08 9.99
C ALA A 201 -23.83 -13.89 10.92
N THR A 202 -22.69 -13.94 11.61
CA THR A 202 -22.28 -12.86 12.52
C THR A 202 -20.76 -12.69 12.52
N GLU A 203 -20.28 -11.55 13.00
CA GLU A 203 -18.85 -11.31 13.17
C GLU A 203 -18.25 -12.31 14.17
N TRP A 204 -16.99 -12.69 13.97
CA TRP A 204 -16.24 -13.43 14.97
C TRP A 204 -16.11 -12.61 16.26
N ARG A 205 -16.29 -13.27 17.40
CA ARG A 205 -16.28 -12.71 18.74
C ARG A 205 -15.48 -13.63 19.65
N ALA A 206 -15.25 -13.23 20.89
CA ALA A 206 -14.60 -14.06 21.90
C ALA A 206 -15.21 -15.47 22.03
N THR A 207 -16.51 -15.64 21.80
CA THR A 207 -17.25 -16.92 21.89
C THR A 207 -17.96 -17.30 20.59
N THR A 208 -17.51 -16.80 19.44
CA THR A 208 -18.11 -17.12 18.13
C THR A 208 -17.03 -17.10 17.04
N PRO A 209 -16.88 -18.16 16.21
CA PRO A 209 -17.72 -19.38 16.15
C PRO A 209 -17.58 -20.33 17.34
N PHE A 210 -16.44 -20.26 18.03
CA PHE A 210 -16.11 -21.01 19.23
C PHE A 210 -15.52 -20.06 20.28
N THR A 211 -15.19 -20.59 21.47
CA THR A 211 -14.53 -19.81 22.51
C THR A 211 -13.04 -19.77 22.23
N TRP A 212 -12.52 -18.62 21.84
CA TRP A 212 -11.11 -18.46 21.53
C TRP A 212 -10.23 -18.62 22.79
N ALA A 213 -9.10 -19.30 22.61
CA ALA A 213 -8.13 -19.65 23.62
C ALA A 213 -6.70 -19.61 23.05
N ASN A 214 -5.72 -19.98 23.88
CA ASN A 214 -4.32 -20.05 23.50
C ASN A 214 -4.08 -21.10 22.40
N GLY A 215 -3.38 -20.71 21.33
CA GLY A 215 -3.05 -21.57 20.20
C GLY A 215 -4.03 -21.48 19.03
N ASP A 216 -5.22 -20.93 19.25
CA ASP A 216 -6.22 -20.73 18.18
C ASP A 216 -5.74 -19.71 17.16
N TYR A 217 -6.15 -19.88 15.91
CA TYR A 217 -5.64 -19.05 14.83
C TYR A 217 -6.70 -18.66 13.81
N ALA A 218 -6.41 -17.55 13.12
CA ALA A 218 -7.22 -17.02 12.04
C ALA A 218 -6.33 -16.61 10.86
N SER A 219 -6.86 -16.76 9.65
CA SER A 219 -6.22 -16.29 8.43
C SER A 219 -7.25 -15.63 7.52
N PHE A 220 -6.82 -14.58 6.82
CA PHE A 220 -7.63 -13.77 5.93
C PHE A 220 -6.91 -13.58 4.60
N GLY A 221 -7.67 -13.63 3.51
CA GLY A 221 -7.23 -13.17 2.19
C GLY A 221 -8.26 -12.19 1.64
N PHE A 222 -7.83 -10.98 1.27
CA PHE A 222 -8.76 -9.92 0.86
C PHE A 222 -8.22 -9.08 -0.28
N THR A 223 -9.15 -8.51 -1.03
CA THR A 223 -8.92 -7.50 -2.06
C THR A 223 -9.96 -6.40 -1.90
N TYR A 224 -9.54 -5.14 -1.92
CA TYR A 224 -10.42 -3.99 -1.79
C TYR A 224 -9.84 -2.74 -2.47
N LYS A 225 -10.71 -1.78 -2.79
CA LYS A 225 -10.28 -0.48 -3.31
C LYS A 225 -9.89 0.46 -2.17
N ILE A 226 -8.77 1.16 -2.29
CA ILE A 226 -8.28 2.13 -1.29
C ILE A 226 -8.93 3.51 -1.45
N ALA A 227 -9.00 4.26 -0.34
CA ALA A 227 -9.54 5.63 -0.29
C ALA A 227 -8.63 6.68 -0.97
#